data_AF-A0A4Z0XW09-F1
#
_entry.id   AF-A0A4Z0XW09-F1
#
_cell.length_a   1.000
_cell.length_b   1.000
_cell.length_c   1.000
_cell.angle_alpha   90.00
_cell.angle_beta   90.00
_cell.angle_gamma   90.00
#
_symmetry.space_group_name_H-M   'P 1'
#
loop_
_entity.id
_entity.type
_entity.pdbx_description
1 polymer ?
#
loop_
_entity_poly.entity_id
_entity_poly.type
_entity_poly.pdbx_seq_one_letter_code
_entity_poly.pdbx_strand_id
1 'polypeptide(L)' 'MPKELRNSLDIKADDELEFFLGDDQFMIKKRITACEFCKQTHYVMNFKGHRICRECIEKMVEMLKEDGYML' A
#
# COMPACT_ATOMS: atom_id res chain seq x y z
N MET A 1 17.60 5.73 10.58
CA MET A 1 16.39 5.19 11.22
C MET A 1 16.72 3.87 11.89
N PRO A 2 16.31 3.64 13.15
CA PRO A 2 16.55 2.41 13.89
C PRO A 2 16.16 1.15 13.10
N LYS A 3 16.92 0.06 13.29
CA LYS A 3 16.71 -1.19 12.54
C LYS A 3 15.38 -1.84 12.93
N GLU A 4 15.00 -1.77 14.20
CA GLU A 4 13.72 -2.29 14.69
C GLU A 4 12.56 -1.60 13.99
N LEU A 5 12.58 -0.27 13.91
CA LEU A 5 11.54 0.52 13.22
C LEU A 5 11.47 0.20 11.72
N ARG A 6 12.62 0.01 11.06
CA ARG A 6 12.65 -0.39 9.64
C ARG A 6 11.94 -1.72 9.43
N ASN A 7 12.19 -2.70 10.30
CA ASN A 7 11.58 -4.02 10.21
C ASN A 7 10.09 -3.99 10.54
N SER A 8 9.70 -3.29 11.61
CA SER A 8 8.30 -3.20 12.03
C SER A 8 7.39 -2.49 11.02
N LEU A 9 7.94 -1.57 10.23
CA LEU A 9 7.18 -0.78 9.24
C LEU A 9 7.47 -1.18 7.77
N ASP A 10 8.26 -2.24 7.55
CA ASP A 10 8.75 -2.69 6.23
C ASP A 10 9.33 -1.53 5.38
N ILE A 11 10.19 -0.69 5.99
CA ILE A 11 10.76 0.48 5.30
C ILE A 11 12.01 0.07 4.53
N LYS A 12 11.95 0.26 3.20
CA LYS A 12 13.01 0.00 2.21
C LYS A 12 13.75 1.30 1.89
N ALA A 13 14.88 1.18 1.16
CA ALA A 13 15.79 2.30 0.91
C ALA A 13 15.11 3.51 0.22
N ASP A 14 14.13 3.26 -0.65
CA ASP A 14 13.45 4.29 -1.45
C ASP A 14 12.02 4.60 -0.96
N ASP A 15 11.63 4.11 0.22
CA ASP A 15 10.30 4.40 0.76
C ASP A 15 10.20 5.85 1.23
N GLU A 16 9.19 6.56 0.73
CA GLU A 16 8.84 7.89 1.22
C GLU A 16 8.23 7.78 2.61
N LEU A 17 8.70 8.60 3.55
CA LEU A 17 8.21 8.63 4.93
C LEU A 17 7.59 10.00 5.21
N GLU A 18 6.48 9.98 5.92
CA GLU A 18 5.81 11.18 6.42
C GLU A 18 6.06 11.30 7.93
N PHE A 19 6.60 12.45 8.34
CA PHE A 19 6.89 12.76 9.73
C PHE A 19 5.87 13.76 10.26
N PHE A 20 5.29 13.45 11.41
CA PHE A 20 4.42 14.36 12.15
C PHE A 20 5.10 14.72 13.46
N LEU A 21 5.25 16.01 13.72
CA LEU A 21 5.84 16.54 14.95
C LEU A 21 4.70 16.93 15.91
N GLY A 22 4.76 16.46 17.15
CA GLY A 22 4.00 16.97 18.28
C GLY A 22 4.92 17.64 19.29
N ASP A 23 4.37 18.04 20.44
CA ASP A 23 5.10 18.83 21.43
C ASP A 23 6.30 18.06 22.06
N ASP A 24 6.09 16.80 22.46
CA ASP A 24 7.11 15.96 23.11
C ASP A 24 7.44 14.66 22.35
N GLN A 25 6.82 14.44 21.18
CA GLN A 25 6.97 13.21 20.42
C GLN A 25 6.85 13.45 18.90
N PHE A 26 7.36 12.51 18.12
CA PHE A 26 7.14 12.46 16.69
C PHE A 26 6.48 11.14 16.29
N MET A 27 5.64 11.18 15.25
CA MET A 27 5.07 10.01 14.61
C MET A 27 5.65 9.86 13.21
N ILE A 28 6.04 8.64 12.84
CA ILE A 28 6.49 8.30 11.50
C ILE A 28 5.43 7.41 10.85
N LYS A 29 5.01 7.77 9.64
CA LYS A 29 4.17 6.92 8.80
C LYS A 29 4.92 6.62 7.51
N LYS A 30 5.01 5.34 7.12
CA LYS A 30 5.43 4.98 5.77
C LYS A 30 4.39 5.56 4.81
N ARG A 31 4.82 6.47 3.94
CA ARG A 31 3.93 7.05 2.96
C ARG A 31 3.64 6.00 1.91
N ILE A 32 2.36 5.75 1.74
CA ILE A 32 1.86 4.64 0.98
C ILE A 32 0.93 5.25 -0.06
N THR A 33 1.43 5.38 -1.29
CA THR A 33 0.72 6.14 -2.34
C THR A 33 0.24 5.26 -3.47
N ALA A 34 0.83 4.08 -3.67
CA ALA A 34 0.70 3.34 -4.92
C ALA A 34 0.11 1.93 -4.77
N CYS A 35 -0.62 1.49 -5.79
CA CYS A 35 -1.04 0.10 -6.00
C CYS A 35 0.18 -0.83 -6.04
N GLU A 36 0.13 -1.96 -5.35
CA GLU A 36 1.24 -2.91 -5.27
C GLU A 36 1.54 -3.57 -6.62
N PHE A 37 0.52 -3.70 -7.48
CA PHE A 37 0.62 -4.34 -8.79
C PHE A 37 1.09 -3.36 -9.89
N CYS A 38 0.34 -2.29 -10.15
CA CYS A 38 0.60 -1.39 -11.27
C CYS A 38 1.34 -0.10 -10.91
N LYS A 39 1.59 0.14 -9.61
CA LYS A 39 2.27 1.34 -9.07
C LYS A 39 1.54 2.68 -9.30
N GLN A 40 0.29 2.69 -9.79
CA GLN A 40 -0.50 3.91 -9.88
C GLN A 40 -0.95 4.40 -8.50
N THR A 41 -1.17 5.70 -8.37
CA THR A 41 -1.57 6.34 -7.10
C THR A 41 -3.05 6.69 -7.02
N HIS A 42 -3.78 6.61 -8.13
CA HIS A 42 -5.21 6.91 -8.18
C HIS A 42 -6.07 5.73 -7.76
N TYR A 43 -7.12 6.02 -6.98
CA TYR A 43 -8.14 5.04 -6.54
C TYR A 43 -7.56 3.80 -5.85
N VAL A 44 -6.47 3.97 -5.09
CA VAL A 44 -5.83 2.90 -4.32
C VAL A 44 -6.62 2.67 -3.03
N MET A 45 -7.00 1.42 -2.79
CA MET A 45 -7.71 0.97 -1.58
C MET A 45 -6.84 -0.01 -0.80
N ASN A 46 -6.99 -0.02 0.53
CA ASN A 46 -6.34 -1.01 1.40
C ASN A 46 -7.29 -2.20 1.62
N PHE A 47 -6.85 -3.40 1.28
CA PHE A 47 -7.57 -4.64 1.49
C PHE A 47 -6.63 -5.70 2.07
N LYS A 48 -6.90 -6.15 3.31
CA LYS A 48 -6.11 -7.18 4.01
C LYS A 48 -4.60 -6.90 4.04
N GLY A 49 -4.19 -5.63 4.19
CA GLY A 49 -2.78 -5.24 4.20
C GLY A 49 -2.17 -5.05 2.80
N HIS A 50 -2.91 -5.35 1.74
CA HIS A 50 -2.53 -5.07 0.36
C HIS A 50 -3.14 -3.78 -0.13
N ARG A 51 -2.47 -3.13 -1.07
CA ARG A 51 -2.90 -1.83 -1.61
C ARG A 51 -3.13 -2.00 -3.07
N ILE A 52 -4.40 -1.96 -3.46
CA ILE A 52 -4.81 -2.35 -4.80
C ILE A 52 -5.66 -1.21 -5.35
N CYS A 53 -5.31 -0.72 -6.54
CA CYS A 53 -6.17 0.23 -7.23
C CYS A 53 -7.42 -0.46 -7.77
N ARG A 54 -8.47 0.33 -7.97
CA ARG A 54 -9.71 -0.12 -8.60
C ARG A 54 -9.47 -0.89 -9.92
N GLU A 55 -8.60 -0.40 -10.79
CA GLU A 55 -8.31 -1.04 -12.09
C GLU A 55 -7.71 -2.45 -11.94
N CYS A 56 -6.82 -2.66 -10.96
CA CYS A 56 -6.25 -3.98 -10.70
C CYS A 56 -7.31 -4.94 -10.15
N ILE A 57 -8.24 -4.45 -9.32
CA ILE A 57 -9.37 -5.26 -8.84
C ILE A 57 -10.30 -5.63 -9.98
N GLU A 58 -10.64 -4.68 -10.87
CA GLU A 58 -11.48 -4.95 -12.04
C GLU A 58 -10.87 -6.02 -12.93
N LYS A 59 -9.56 -5.94 -13.23
CA LYS A 59 -8.83 -6.97 -13.98
C LYS A 59 -8.85 -8.34 -13.29
N MET A 60 -8.69 -8.38 -11.96
CA MET A 60 -8.79 -9.64 -11.20
C MET A 60 -10.19 -10.26 -11.30
N VAL A 61 -11.24 -9.44 -11.24
CA VAL A 61 -12.63 -9.89 -11.39
C VAL A 61 -12.90 -10.38 -12.82
N GLU A 62 -12.37 -9.69 -13.84
CA GLU A 62 -12.44 -10.14 -15.23
C GLU A 62 -11.76 -11.50 -15.41
N MET A 63 -10.56 -11.70 -14.87
CA MET A 63 -9.86 -13.00 -14.91
C MET A 63 -10.69 -14.12 -14.28
N LEU A 64 -11.35 -13.87 -13.15
CA LEU A 64 -12.19 -14.87 -12.50
C LEU A 64 -13.45 -15.20 -13.33
N LYS A 65 -14.01 -14.22 -14.04
CA LYS A 65 -15.13 -14.46 -14.97
C LYS A 65 -14.71 -15.30 -16.17
N GLU A 66 -13.52 -15.03 -16.72
CA GLU A 66 -12.95 -15.82 -17.82
C GLU A 66 -12.69 -17.28 -17.42
N ASP A 67 -12.25 -17.49 -16.17
CA ASP A 67 -12.04 -18.82 -15.59
C ASP A 67 -13.35 -19.53 -15.19
N GLY A 68 -14.51 -18.94 -15.46
CA GLY A 68 -15.83 -19.54 -15.24
C GLY A 68 -16.36 -19.43 -13.81
N TYR A 69 -15.74 -18.61 -12.95
CA TYR A 69 -16.29 -18.30 -11.64
C TYR A 69 -17.45 -17.29 -11.77
N MET A 70 -18.64 -17.67 -11.29
CA MET A 70 -19.76 -16.73 -11.14
C MET A 70 -19.51 -15.82 -9.93
N LEU A 71 -19.18 -14.55 -10.21
CA LEU A 71 -19.03 -13.46 -9.23
C LEU A 71 -20.22 -12.51 -9.29
#